data_AF-A0A831K0V4-F1
#
_entry.id   AF-A0A831K0V4-F1
#
_cell.length_a   1.000
_cell.length_b   1.000
_cell.length_c   1.000
_cell.angle_alpha   90.00
_cell.angle_beta   90.00
_cell.angle_gamma   90.00
#
_symmetry.space_group_name_H-M   'P 1'
#
loop_
_entity.id
_entity.type
_entity.pdbx_description
1 polymer ?
#
loop_
_entity_poly.entity_id
_entity_poly.type
_entity_poly.pdbx_seq_one_letter_code
_entity_poly.pdbx_strand_id
1 'polypeptide(L)'
;MTLLALFKYNKVNANSLAYLLGALETSIVADKIDIELAENILEVLEDRLSQYDKVVVLYSLMTTQLPYYLKEFNILKSLKKKFRDRLLLVAGGPHPTGAPKNTLMKLGFDIAVVGEGEETLKDLLLALSEEYDLSTVSGLAIKTG
;
A
#
# COMPACT_ATOMS: atom_id res chain seq x y z
N MET A 1 1.35 -15.75 9.81
CA MET A 1 2.19 -14.91 8.94
C MET A 1 2.33 -13.54 9.61
N THR A 2 3.53 -12.96 9.70
CA THR A 2 3.71 -11.57 10.15
C THR A 2 3.57 -10.61 8.99
N LEU A 3 2.70 -9.59 9.13
CA LEU A 3 2.41 -8.61 8.09
C LEU A 3 2.69 -7.20 8.59
N LEU A 4 3.48 -6.45 7.82
CA LEU A 4 3.72 -5.02 8.05
C LEU A 4 2.97 -4.17 7.02
N ALA A 5 2.14 -3.25 7.49
CA ALA A 5 1.61 -2.14 6.71
C ALA A 5 2.56 -0.93 6.82
N LEU A 6 3.41 -0.75 5.81
CA LEU A 6 4.40 0.31 5.74
C LEU A 6 3.87 1.52 4.94
N PHE A 7 3.44 2.56 5.63
CA PHE A 7 2.90 3.77 5.04
C PHE A 7 4.00 4.74 4.63
N LYS A 8 3.96 5.19 3.36
CA LYS A 8 4.72 6.36 2.92
C LYS A 8 4.16 7.61 3.60
N TYR A 9 4.93 8.16 4.52
CA TYR A 9 4.62 9.40 5.20
C TYR A 9 5.24 10.61 4.50
N ASN A 10 4.48 11.69 4.44
CA ASN A 10 4.96 13.03 4.17
C ASN A 10 3.95 14.03 4.76
N LYS A 11 4.36 15.29 4.96
CA LYS A 11 3.49 16.32 5.56
C LYS A 11 2.22 16.61 4.74
N VAL A 12 2.27 16.47 3.42
CA VAL A 12 1.11 16.71 2.53
C VAL A 12 0.01 15.68 2.76
N ASN A 13 0.40 14.45 3.11
CA ASN A 13 -0.51 13.32 3.28
C ASN A 13 -0.90 13.06 4.74
N ALA A 14 -0.38 13.86 5.70
CA ALA A 14 -0.56 13.61 7.13
C ALA A 14 -2.03 13.49 7.53
N ASN A 15 -2.91 14.34 6.98
CA ASN A 15 -4.35 14.29 7.28
C ASN A 15 -4.98 12.99 6.77
N SER A 16 -4.72 12.60 5.52
CA SER A 16 -5.25 11.34 4.97
C SER A 16 -4.77 10.14 5.78
N LEU A 17 -3.50 10.14 6.20
CA LEU A 17 -2.95 9.06 7.04
C LEU A 17 -3.63 9.02 8.41
N ALA A 18 -3.91 10.17 9.03
CA ALA A 18 -4.62 10.19 10.32
C ALA A 18 -6.00 9.53 10.24
N TYR A 19 -6.78 9.78 9.17
CA TYR A 19 -8.07 9.12 8.96
C TYR A 19 -7.92 7.61 8.73
N LEU A 20 -6.98 7.20 7.88
CA LEU A 20 -6.73 5.78 7.60
C LEU A 20 -6.28 5.03 8.86
N LEU A 21 -5.37 5.61 9.64
CA LEU A 21 -4.88 5.02 10.88
C LEU A 21 -6.01 4.92 11.92
N GLY A 22 -6.81 5.97 12.10
CA GLY A 22 -7.96 5.91 13.00
C GLY A 22 -9.00 4.87 12.60
N ALA A 23 -9.23 4.67 11.29
CA ALA A 23 -10.09 3.60 10.80
C ALA A 23 -9.51 2.22 11.11
N LEU A 24 -8.20 2.02 10.93
CA LEU A 24 -7.52 0.75 11.22
C LEU A 24 -7.54 0.42 12.71
N GLU A 25 -7.21 1.39 13.57
CA GLU A 25 -7.16 1.24 15.03
C GLU A 25 -8.49 0.79 15.65
N THR A 26 -9.62 1.15 15.03
CA THR A 26 -10.96 0.77 15.52
C THR A 26 -11.43 -0.58 14.98
N SER A 27 -10.60 -1.30 14.22
CA SER A 27 -10.95 -2.54 13.56
C SER A 27 -10.11 -3.72 14.06
N ILE A 28 -10.65 -4.93 13.91
CA ILE A 28 -9.97 -6.18 14.29
C ILE A 28 -8.65 -6.41 13.54
N VAL A 29 -8.40 -5.66 12.45
CA VAL A 29 -7.15 -5.77 11.70
C VAL A 29 -5.95 -5.24 12.49
N ALA A 30 -6.16 -4.29 13.41
CA ALA A 30 -5.09 -3.71 14.22
C ALA A 30 -4.38 -4.74 15.10
N ASP A 31 -5.08 -5.80 15.51
CA ASP A 31 -4.50 -6.90 16.30
C ASP A 31 -3.74 -7.93 15.44
N LYS A 32 -3.79 -7.80 14.11
CA LYS A 32 -3.27 -8.80 13.16
C LYS A 32 -2.05 -8.33 12.36
N ILE A 33 -1.77 -7.03 12.38
CA ILE A 33 -0.75 -6.42 11.55
C ILE A 33 0.07 -5.44 12.38
N ASP A 34 1.33 -5.28 12.01
CA ASP A 34 2.13 -4.15 12.48
C ASP A 34 1.97 -2.98 11.51
N ILE A 35 2.02 -1.76 12.05
CA ILE A 35 1.89 -0.52 11.28
C ILE A 35 3.13 0.33 11.49
N GLU A 36 3.71 0.81 10.39
CA GLU A 36 4.84 1.72 10.42
C GLU A 36 4.66 2.87 9.42
N LEU A 37 5.09 4.06 9.81
CA LEU A 37 5.19 5.22 8.94
C LEU A 37 6.65 5.51 8.63
N ALA A 38 6.97 5.66 7.34
CA ALA A 38 8.32 6.00 6.91
C ALA A 38 8.31 7.12 5.86
N GLU A 39 9.18 8.11 6.06
CA GLU A 39 9.44 9.15 5.05
C GLU A 39 10.21 8.58 3.86
N ASN A 40 11.15 7.67 4.12
CA ASN A 40 12.01 7.06 3.11
C ASN A 40 11.80 5.54 3.09
N ILE A 41 10.92 5.07 2.20
CA ILE A 41 10.60 3.64 2.10
C ILE A 41 11.83 2.83 1.72
N LEU A 42 12.64 3.32 0.78
CA LEU A 42 13.78 2.58 0.25
C LEU A 42 14.87 2.31 1.31
N GLU A 43 14.94 3.13 2.34
CA GLU A 43 15.91 3.01 3.43
C GLU A 43 15.53 1.91 4.43
N VAL A 44 14.24 1.76 4.71
CA VAL A 44 13.75 0.79 5.71
C VAL A 44 13.32 -0.54 5.10
N LEU A 45 12.97 -0.57 3.81
CA LEU A 45 12.24 -1.67 3.20
C LEU A 45 12.97 -3.02 3.27
N GLU A 46 14.28 -3.08 2.97
CA GLU A 46 15.00 -4.35 3.00
C GLU A 46 15.14 -4.92 4.42
N ASP A 47 15.33 -4.06 5.43
CA ASP A 47 15.36 -4.47 6.83
C ASP A 47 14.00 -5.04 7.27
N ARG A 48 12.89 -4.37 6.91
CA ARG A 48 11.55 -4.88 7.19
C ARG A 48 11.24 -6.18 6.45
N LEU A 49 11.69 -6.32 5.21
CA LEU A 49 11.62 -7.59 4.48
C LEU A 49 12.52 -8.68 5.08
N SER A 50 13.38 -8.39 6.06
CA SER A 50 14.09 -9.43 6.82
C SER A 50 13.35 -9.87 8.10
N GLN A 51 12.48 -9.01 8.62
CA GLN A 51 11.76 -9.19 9.89
C GLN A 51 10.33 -9.70 9.72
N TYR A 52 9.71 -9.39 8.57
CA TYR A 52 8.32 -9.73 8.27
C TYR A 52 8.19 -10.74 7.14
N ASP A 53 7.21 -11.62 7.23
CA ASP A 53 6.88 -12.53 6.14
C ASP A 53 6.42 -11.75 4.90
N LYS A 54 5.61 -10.72 5.11
CA LYS A 54 5.04 -9.86 4.08
C LYS A 54 5.06 -8.38 4.46
N VAL A 55 5.48 -7.52 3.52
CA VAL A 55 5.45 -6.06 3.66
C VAL A 55 4.53 -5.47 2.59
N VAL A 56 3.52 -4.73 3.05
CA VAL A 56 2.58 -3.99 2.22
C VAL A 56 2.96 -2.51 2.27
N VAL A 57 3.50 -2.00 1.17
CA VAL A 57 3.89 -0.58 1.08
C VAL A 57 2.70 0.23 0.57
N LEU A 58 2.27 1.21 1.36
CA LEU A 58 1.05 1.97 1.16
C LEU A 58 1.35 3.42 0.80
N TYR A 59 0.87 3.87 -0.36
CA TYR A 59 0.97 5.26 -0.80
C TYR A 59 -0.41 5.91 -0.87
N SER A 60 -0.61 7.01 -0.15
CA SER A 60 -1.66 7.98 -0.48
C SER A 60 -1.13 8.92 -1.56
N LEU A 61 -1.65 8.83 -2.79
CA LEU A 61 -1.02 9.43 -3.97
C LEU A 61 -1.94 10.46 -4.63
N MET A 62 -1.48 11.70 -4.65
CA MET A 62 -2.04 12.78 -5.47
C MET A 62 -1.30 12.87 -6.80
N THR A 63 -2.01 13.22 -7.89
CA THR A 63 -1.40 13.33 -9.22
C THR A 63 -0.24 14.34 -9.26
N THR A 64 -0.34 15.42 -8.48
CA THR A 64 0.69 16.46 -8.34
C THR A 64 1.98 15.95 -7.70
N GLN A 65 1.95 14.83 -6.98
CA GLN A 65 3.11 14.24 -6.33
C GLN A 65 3.91 13.30 -7.25
N LEU A 66 3.33 12.87 -8.37
CA LEU A 66 3.96 11.88 -9.25
C LEU A 66 5.40 12.22 -9.65
N PRO A 67 5.73 13.46 -10.08
CA PRO A 67 7.09 13.77 -10.54
C PRO A 67 8.17 13.49 -9.48
N TYR A 68 7.82 13.62 -8.19
CA TYR A 68 8.73 13.39 -7.09
C TYR A 68 8.95 11.90 -6.78
N TYR A 69 7.98 11.03 -7.12
CA TYR A 69 8.03 9.60 -6.81
C TYR A 69 8.44 8.69 -7.97
N LEU A 70 8.52 9.19 -9.22
CA LEU A 70 8.85 8.33 -10.37
C LEU A 70 10.14 7.53 -10.18
N LYS A 71 11.19 8.13 -9.60
CA LYS A 71 12.45 7.43 -9.33
C LYS A 71 12.28 6.35 -8.26
N GLU A 72 11.58 6.67 -7.17
CA GLU A 72 11.27 5.74 -6.07
C GLU A 72 10.44 4.55 -6.58
N PHE A 73 9.40 4.80 -7.37
CA PHE A 73 8.55 3.75 -7.97
C PHE A 73 9.31 2.83 -8.92
N ASN A 74 10.25 3.35 -9.72
CA ASN A 74 11.08 2.50 -10.58
C ASN A 74 11.99 1.55 -9.78
N ILE A 75 12.52 2.02 -8.65
CA ILE A 75 13.32 1.18 -7.75
C ILE A 75 12.42 0.14 -7.07
N LEU A 76 11.28 0.55 -6.51
CA LEU A 76 10.31 -0.35 -5.87
C LEU A 76 9.80 -1.43 -6.84
N LYS A 77 9.56 -1.07 -8.11
CA LYS A 77 9.18 -2.03 -9.15
C LYS A 77 10.25 -3.10 -9.39
N SER A 78 11.52 -2.75 -9.25
CA SER A 78 12.65 -3.68 -9.36
C SER A 78 12.78 -4.56 -8.13
N LEU A 79 12.64 -3.98 -6.93
CA LEU A 79 12.64 -4.71 -5.66
C LEU A 79 11.47 -5.70 -5.59
N LYS A 80 10.29 -5.32 -6.09
CA LYS A 80 9.16 -6.24 -6.17
C LYS A 80 9.46 -7.49 -7.00
N LYS A 81 10.22 -7.38 -8.10
CA LYS A 81 10.64 -8.57 -8.86
C LYS A 81 11.58 -9.47 -8.05
N LYS A 82 12.43 -8.88 -7.21
CA LYS A 82 13.36 -9.58 -6.31
C LYS A 82 12.62 -10.30 -5.18
N PHE A 83 11.67 -9.62 -4.53
CA PHE A 83 10.98 -10.10 -3.33
C PHE A 83 9.63 -10.79 -3.58
N ARG A 84 9.09 -10.67 -4.81
CA ARG A 84 7.86 -11.32 -5.27
C ARG A 84 6.72 -11.12 -4.28
N ASP A 85 6.10 -12.21 -3.83
CA ASP A 85 4.89 -12.23 -3.01
C ASP A 85 5.10 -11.65 -1.60
N ARG A 86 6.36 -11.43 -1.20
CA ARG A 86 6.71 -10.80 0.08
C ARG A 86 6.60 -9.28 0.07
N LEU A 87 6.59 -8.66 -1.11
CA LEU A 87 6.48 -7.20 -1.27
C LEU A 87 5.27 -6.86 -2.14
N LEU A 88 4.28 -6.22 -1.52
CA LEU A 88 3.08 -5.75 -2.20
C LEU A 88 3.06 -4.22 -2.22
N LEU A 89 2.88 -3.62 -3.40
CA LEU A 89 2.78 -2.18 -3.56
C LEU A 89 1.31 -1.77 -3.76
N VAL A 90 0.80 -0.94 -2.87
CA VAL A 90 -0.60 -0.47 -2.87
C VAL A 90 -0.63 1.06 -2.94
N ALA A 91 -1.44 1.60 -3.85
CA ALA A 91 -1.68 3.03 -3.94
C ALA A 91 -3.17 3.34 -3.75
N GLY A 92 -3.48 4.33 -2.92
CA GLY A 92 -4.79 4.94 -2.78
C GLY A 92 -4.75 6.44 -3.02
N GLY A 93 -5.90 7.11 -2.86
CA GLY A 93 -6.03 8.55 -3.01
C GLY A 93 -6.50 8.99 -4.40
N PRO A 94 -6.46 10.31 -4.70
CA PRO A 94 -7.06 10.87 -5.90
C PRO A 94 -6.48 10.34 -7.21
N HIS A 95 -5.16 10.06 -7.27
CA HIS A 95 -4.54 9.57 -8.50
C HIS A 95 -4.96 8.13 -8.84
N PRO A 96 -4.84 7.13 -7.94
CA PRO A 96 -5.31 5.78 -8.21
C PRO A 96 -6.81 5.72 -8.51
N THR A 97 -7.61 6.60 -7.89
CA THR A 97 -9.05 6.71 -8.17
C THR A 97 -9.32 7.21 -9.60
N GLY A 98 -8.65 8.29 -10.04
CA GLY A 98 -8.85 8.85 -11.38
C GLY A 98 -8.11 8.11 -12.50
N ALA A 99 -7.06 7.34 -12.17
CA ALA A 99 -6.19 6.68 -13.14
C ALA A 99 -5.70 5.29 -12.66
N PRO A 100 -6.61 4.34 -12.35
CA PRO A 100 -6.23 3.03 -11.81
C PRO A 100 -5.36 2.23 -12.77
N LYS A 101 -5.70 2.24 -14.08
CA LYS A 101 -4.90 1.56 -15.12
C LYS A 101 -3.47 2.13 -15.22
N ASN A 102 -3.30 3.45 -15.10
CA ASN A 102 -1.96 4.06 -15.11
C ASN A 102 -1.17 3.63 -13.88
N THR A 103 -1.80 3.65 -12.70
CA THR A 103 -1.22 3.23 -11.42
C THR A 103 -0.67 1.81 -11.49
N LEU A 104 -1.47 0.86 -12.00
CA LEU A 104 -1.07 -0.55 -12.10
C LEU A 104 -0.05 -0.81 -13.20
N MET A 105 -0.29 -0.27 -14.41
CA MET A 105 0.47 -0.67 -15.61
C MET A 105 1.72 0.17 -15.84
N LYS A 106 1.73 1.44 -15.40
CA LYS A 106 2.84 2.37 -15.62
C LYS A 106 3.65 2.59 -14.35
N LEU A 107 3.00 2.93 -13.23
CA LEU A 107 3.70 3.22 -11.97
C LEU A 107 4.20 1.95 -11.27
N GLY A 108 3.61 0.79 -11.59
CA GLY A 108 4.13 -0.51 -11.16
C GLY A 108 3.59 -0.99 -9.82
N PHE A 109 2.50 -0.38 -9.33
CA PHE A 109 1.73 -0.87 -8.19
C PHE A 109 1.02 -2.19 -8.53
N ASP A 110 0.74 -2.99 -7.50
CA ASP A 110 -0.01 -4.25 -7.60
C ASP A 110 -1.50 -4.02 -7.42
N ILE A 111 -1.84 -3.07 -6.55
CA ILE A 111 -3.21 -2.73 -6.19
C ILE A 111 -3.38 -1.21 -6.21
N ALA A 112 -4.48 -0.78 -6.80
CA ALA A 112 -5.00 0.57 -6.70
C ALA A 112 -6.31 0.53 -5.91
N VAL A 113 -6.38 1.26 -4.81
CA VAL A 113 -7.60 1.53 -4.06
C VAL A 113 -8.33 2.70 -4.72
N VAL A 114 -9.58 2.46 -5.14
CA VAL A 114 -10.41 3.39 -5.93
C VAL A 114 -11.59 3.83 -5.09
N GLY A 115 -11.74 5.15 -4.91
CA GLY A 115 -12.78 5.74 -4.07
C GLY A 115 -12.32 5.89 -2.62
N GLU A 116 -13.26 5.70 -1.68
CA GLU A 116 -12.99 5.80 -0.24
C GLU A 116 -12.08 4.65 0.23
N GLY A 117 -11.06 5.02 1.00
CA GLY A 117 -9.93 4.13 1.28
C GLY A 117 -10.04 3.42 2.62
N GLU A 118 -10.82 3.94 3.56
CA GLU A 118 -10.86 3.52 4.95
C GLU A 118 -11.37 2.08 5.10
N GLU A 119 -12.57 1.81 4.58
CA GLU A 119 -13.16 0.46 4.60
C GLU A 119 -12.37 -0.50 3.70
N THR A 120 -12.05 -0.05 2.49
CA THR A 120 -11.29 -0.85 1.51
C THR A 120 -9.93 -1.29 2.04
N LEU A 121 -9.21 -0.40 2.75
CA LEU A 121 -7.90 -0.70 3.32
C LEU A 121 -8.00 -1.70 4.48
N LYS A 122 -9.02 -1.58 5.33
CA LYS A 122 -9.30 -2.57 6.39
C LYS A 122 -9.52 -3.95 5.80
N ASP A 123 -10.42 -4.05 4.82
CA ASP A 123 -10.76 -5.32 4.17
C ASP A 123 -9.57 -5.91 3.42
N LEU A 124 -8.77 -5.07 2.74
CA LEU A 124 -7.54 -5.49 2.08
C LEU A 124 -6.53 -6.09 3.06
N LEU A 125 -6.23 -5.38 4.16
CA LEU A 125 -5.23 -5.83 5.13
C LEU A 125 -5.72 -7.06 5.92
N LEU A 126 -7.02 -7.14 6.19
CA LEU A 126 -7.63 -8.33 6.78
C LEU A 126 -7.54 -9.54 5.84
N ALA A 127 -7.90 -9.38 4.57
CA ALA A 127 -7.78 -10.44 3.58
C ALA A 127 -6.32 -10.89 3.39
N LEU A 128 -5.37 -9.96 3.43
CA LEU A 128 -3.95 -10.29 3.34
C LEU A 128 -3.44 -11.03 4.58
N SER A 129 -3.88 -10.66 5.78
CA SER A 129 -3.43 -11.32 7.04
C SER A 129 -4.02 -12.71 7.22
N GLU A 130 -5.23 -12.95 6.72
CA GLU A 130 -5.97 -14.23 6.82
C GLU A 130 -5.91 -15.08 5.55
N GLU A 131 -5.16 -14.65 4.53
CA GLU A 131 -5.05 -15.30 3.21
C GLU A 131 -6.40 -15.51 2.49
N TYR A 132 -7.31 -14.54 2.63
CA TYR A 132 -8.57 -14.53 1.89
C TYR A 132 -8.40 -14.02 0.45
N ASP A 133 -9.37 -14.35 -0.39
CA ASP A 133 -9.40 -13.91 -1.79
C ASP A 133 -9.60 -12.39 -1.90
N LEU A 134 -8.65 -11.70 -2.53
CA LEU A 134 -8.73 -10.25 -2.76
C LEU A 134 -9.84 -9.86 -3.75
N SER A 135 -10.37 -10.81 -4.53
CA SER A 135 -11.48 -10.55 -5.46
C SER A 135 -12.78 -10.15 -4.75
N THR A 136 -12.92 -10.47 -3.46
CA THR A 136 -14.09 -10.13 -2.65
C THR A 136 -13.99 -8.76 -2.00
N VAL A 137 -12.82 -8.10 -2.07
CA VAL A 137 -12.62 -6.77 -1.48
C VAL A 137 -13.09 -5.69 -2.46
N SER A 138 -14.11 -4.94 -2.06
CA SER A 138 -14.66 -3.84 -2.87
C SER A 138 -13.67 -2.69 -2.99
N GLY A 139 -13.68 -1.97 -4.11
CA GLY A 139 -12.81 -0.79 -4.32
C GLY A 139 -11.37 -1.10 -4.74
N LEU A 140 -11.03 -2.36 -5.03
CA LEU A 140 -9.70 -2.72 -5.55
C LEU A 140 -9.68 -2.82 -7.07
N ALA A 141 -8.72 -2.13 -7.69
CA ALA A 141 -8.23 -2.48 -9.02
C ALA A 141 -6.92 -3.25 -8.85
N ILE A 142 -6.90 -4.51 -9.28
CA ILE A 142 -5.77 -5.42 -9.09
C ILE A 142 -5.10 -5.69 -10.44
N LYS A 143 -3.77 -5.68 -10.45
CA LYS A 143 -3.03 -6.14 -11.61
C LYS A 143 -3.08 -7.67 -11.68
N THR A 144 -3.86 -8.22 -12.60
CA THR A 144 -3.81 -9.65 -12.93
C THR A 144 -2.54 -9.93 -13.75
N GLY A 145 -1.84 -11.02 -13.41
CA GLY A 145 -0.63 -11.48 -14.10
C GLY A 145 -0.87 -11.83 -15.57
#